data_AF-A0AAE0C2Q3-F1
#
_entry.id   AF-A0AAE0C2Q3-F1
#
_cell.length_a   1.000
_cell.length_b   1.000
_cell.length_c   1.000
_cell.angle_alpha   90.00
_cell.angle_beta   90.00
_cell.angle_gamma   90.00
#
_symmetry.space_group_name_H-M   'P 1'
#
loop_
_entity.id
_entity.type
_entity.pdbx_description
1 polymer ?
#
loop_
_entity_poly.entity_id
_entity_poly.type
_entity_poly.pdbx_seq_one_letter_code
_entity_poly.pdbx_strand_id
1 'polypeptide(L)'
;MQVVDSISNLFRDLDVADATDLSERSNLLYRIARLLKEYAYVYDVAVVVTNHVMDCVDLNAPTTKATIPFPYHTSGRSVMPALGLYWGSSLNLRIFLSRHEASDHLKGPARRLQVLFAPNLPLVKCEFSVDNWGVHA
;
A
#
# COMPACT_ATOMS: atom_id res chain seq x y z
N MET A 1 12.17 13.98 -7.51
CA MET A 1 11.31 12.86 -7.07
C MET A 1 12.18 11.85 -6.33
N GLN A 2 11.75 11.39 -5.16
CA GLN A 2 12.44 10.37 -4.36
C GLN A 2 11.59 9.10 -4.31
N VAL A 3 12.21 7.93 -4.47
CA VAL A 3 11.56 6.62 -4.33
C VAL A 3 12.18 5.87 -3.15
N VAL A 4 11.34 5.29 -2.29
CA VAL A 4 11.74 4.43 -1.17
C VAL A 4 11.10 3.06 -1.35
N ASP A 5 11.92 2.04 -1.62
CA ASP A 5 11.48 0.67 -1.89
C ASP A 5 12.22 -0.33 -0.99
N SER A 6 11.56 -1.10 -0.10
CA SER A 6 10.19 -1.00 0.40
C SER A 6 10.19 -0.59 1.87
N ILE A 7 9.37 0.40 2.23
CA ILE A 7 9.37 0.97 3.59
C ILE A 7 8.98 -0.06 4.65
N SER A 8 8.21 -1.09 4.27
CA SER A 8 7.84 -2.19 5.17
C SER A 8 9.01 -3.06 5.59
N ASN A 9 10.13 -3.08 4.85
CA ASN A 9 11.29 -3.90 5.20
C ASN A 9 11.91 -3.49 6.54
N LEU A 10 11.80 -2.21 6.92
CA LEU A 10 12.28 -1.70 8.21
C LEU A 10 11.54 -2.32 9.42
N PHE A 11 10.35 -2.86 9.19
CA PHE A 11 9.44 -3.32 10.25
C PHE A 11 9.20 -4.83 10.20
N ARG A 12 9.93 -5.56 9.36
CA ARG A 12 9.74 -7.00 9.16
C ARG A 12 10.24 -7.83 10.34
N ASP A 13 11.33 -7.39 10.97
CA ASP A 13 12.02 -8.12 12.04
C ASP A 13 11.81 -7.48 13.43
N LEU A 14 10.92 -6.48 13.52
CA LEU A 14 10.52 -5.92 14.81
C LEU A 14 9.50 -6.90 15.42
N ASP A 15 10.00 -7.81 16.25
CA ASP A 15 9.17 -8.68 17.08
C ASP A 15 8.28 -7.81 17.96
N VAL A 16 6.97 -7.92 17.76
CA VAL A 16 5.96 -7.23 18.56
C VAL A 16 5.37 -8.28 19.49
N ALA A 17 5.84 -8.32 20.73
CA ALA A 17 5.35 -9.28 21.72
C ALA A 17 4.26 -8.68 22.61
N ASP A 18 4.29 -7.35 22.83
CA ASP A 18 3.39 -6.66 23.75
C ASP A 18 2.72 -5.40 23.15
N ALA A 19 1.68 -4.91 23.82
CA ALA A 19 0.97 -3.67 23.47
C ALA A 19 1.87 -2.43 23.49
N THR A 20 2.91 -2.45 24.34
CA THR A 20 3.93 -1.40 24.40
C THR A 20 4.71 -1.33 23.08
N ASP A 21 5.14 -2.47 22.54
CA ASP A 21 5.87 -2.58 21.28
C ASP A 21 5.03 -2.07 20.09
N LEU A 22 3.71 -2.33 20.11
CA LEU A 22 2.77 -1.81 19.11
C LEU A 22 2.71 -0.28 19.11
N SER A 23 2.70 0.34 20.29
CA SER A 23 2.66 1.78 20.46
C SER A 23 3.95 2.43 19.95
N GLU A 24 5.11 1.88 20.33
CA GLU A 24 6.42 2.35 19.87
C GLU A 24 6.56 2.23 18.35
N ARG A 25 6.17 1.09 17.78
CA ARG A 25 6.13 0.86 16.33
C ARG A 25 5.25 1.90 15.63
N SER A 26 4.08 2.19 16.18
CA SER A 26 3.16 3.18 15.62
C SER A 26 3.75 4.59 15.65
N ASN A 27 4.38 4.97 16.76
CA ASN A 27 5.08 6.26 16.89
C ASN A 27 6.22 6.40 15.88
N LEU A 28 7.00 5.33 15.68
CA LEU A 28 8.07 5.32 14.69
C LEU A 28 7.52 5.51 13.27
N LEU A 29 6.44 4.82 12.91
CA LEU A 29 5.76 4.98 11.62
C LEU A 29 5.30 6.42 11.39
N TYR A 30 4.67 7.05 12.39
CA TYR A 30 4.25 8.44 12.29
C TYR A 30 5.43 9.40 12.13
N ARG A 31 6.52 9.17 12.87
CA ARG A 31 7.72 10.00 12.78
C ARG A 31 8.34 9.92 11.39
N ILE A 32 8.47 8.72 10.82
CA ILE A 32 8.98 8.53 9.46
C ILE A 32 8.07 9.22 8.45
N ALA A 33 6.75 9.04 8.54
CA ALA A 33 5.81 9.69 7.63
C ALA A 33 5.91 11.22 7.69
N ARG A 34 6.05 11.79 8.89
CA ARG A 34 6.26 13.23 9.07
C ARG A 34 7.56 13.70 8.42
N LEU A 35 8.68 13.00 8.65
CA LEU A 35 9.98 13.36 8.08
C LEU A 35 9.97 13.30 6.55
N LEU A 36 9.31 12.29 5.96
CA LEU A 36 9.18 12.20 4.50
C LEU A 36 8.34 13.35 3.92
N LYS A 37 7.27 13.76 4.62
CA LYS A 37 6.46 14.92 4.22
C LYS A 37 7.23 16.23 4.33
N GLU A 38 8.00 16.40 5.41
CA GLU A 38 8.85 17.57 5.60
C GLU A 38 9.94 17.62 4.52
N TYR A 39 10.58 16.49 4.21
CA TYR A 39 11.53 16.38 3.11
C TYR A 39 10.90 16.76 1.77
N ALA A 40 9.71 16.22 1.47
CA ALA A 40 8.97 16.56 0.25
C ALA A 40 8.68 18.06 0.14
N TYR A 41 8.30 18.69 1.26
CA TYR A 41 8.01 20.11 1.34
C TYR A 41 9.25 20.98 1.18
N VAL A 42 10.32 20.69 1.92
CA VAL A 42 11.56 21.50 1.93
C VAL A 42 12.26 21.47 0.56
N TYR A 43 12.29 20.31 -0.09
CA TYR A 43 12.99 20.13 -1.36
C TYR A 43 12.08 20.24 -2.59
N ASP A 44 10.78 20.50 -2.39
CA ASP A 44 9.75 20.55 -3.44
C ASP A 44 9.78 19.31 -4.36
N VAL A 45 9.79 18.13 -3.76
CA VAL A 45 9.84 16.85 -4.47
C VAL A 45 8.68 15.93 -4.12
N ALA A 46 8.19 15.19 -5.11
CA ALA A 46 7.34 14.04 -4.86
C ALA A 46 8.14 12.91 -4.19
N VAL A 47 7.59 12.34 -3.11
CA VAL A 47 8.11 11.14 -2.43
C VAL A 47 7.15 9.98 -2.66
N VAL A 48 7.66 8.91 -3.27
CA VAL A 48 6.92 7.68 -3.54
C VAL A 48 7.48 6.57 -2.65
N VAL A 49 6.60 5.88 -1.93
CA VAL A 49 6.97 4.76 -1.07
C VAL A 49 6.24 3.49 -1.51
N THR A 50 6.95 2.38 -1.59
CA THR A 50 6.32 1.06 -1.77
C THR A 50 6.13 0.41 -0.41
N ASN A 51 5.11 -0.44 -0.32
CA ASN A 51 4.75 -1.18 0.88
C ASN A 51 4.34 -2.59 0.48
N HIS A 52 4.87 -3.59 1.18
CA HIS A 52 4.46 -4.98 0.97
C HIS A 52 3.05 -5.23 1.48
N VAL A 53 2.49 -6.36 1.05
CA VAL A 53 1.21 -6.89 1.52
C VAL A 53 1.43 -8.20 2.27
N MET A 54 0.53 -8.49 3.21
CA MET A 54 0.45 -9.74 3.97
C MET A 54 -0.84 -10.45 3.60
N ASP A 55 -0.85 -11.78 3.64
CA ASP A 55 -2.06 -12.56 3.40
C ASP A 55 -3.08 -12.34 4.54
N CYS A 56 -4.36 -12.29 4.18
CA CYS A 56 -5.46 -12.21 5.13
C CYS A 56 -5.98 -13.62 5.45
N VAL A 57 -5.85 -14.05 6.70
CA VAL A 57 -6.21 -15.42 7.13
C VAL A 57 -7.67 -15.52 7.58
N ASP A 58 -8.34 -14.40 7.91
CA ASP A 58 -9.70 -14.39 8.45
C ASP A 58 -10.74 -13.87 7.44
N LEU A 59 -11.45 -14.79 6.79
CA LEU A 59 -12.64 -14.48 5.97
C LEU A 59 -13.97 -14.67 6.73
N ASN A 60 -13.94 -15.26 7.93
CA ASN A 60 -15.13 -15.64 8.70
C ASN A 60 -15.26 -14.93 10.06
N ALA A 61 -14.32 -14.05 10.43
CA ALA A 61 -14.45 -13.27 11.65
C ALA A 61 -15.61 -12.27 11.46
N PRO A 62 -16.58 -12.19 12.40
CA PRO A 62 -17.64 -11.19 12.32
C PRO A 62 -16.97 -9.84 12.23
N THR A 63 -17.21 -9.15 11.12
CA THR A 63 -16.73 -7.80 10.83
C THR A 63 -17.15 -6.88 11.97
N THR A 64 -16.32 -6.78 13.00
CA THR A 64 -16.35 -5.64 13.90
C THR A 64 -16.08 -4.45 12.99
N LYS A 65 -16.95 -3.45 13.12
CA LYS A 65 -17.11 -2.29 12.25
C LYS A 65 -15.86 -1.38 12.26
N ALA A 66 -14.70 -1.91 11.86
CA ALA A 66 -13.52 -1.14 11.56
C ALA A 66 -13.71 -0.57 10.15
N THR A 67 -13.77 0.75 10.07
CA THR A 67 -14.13 1.63 8.95
C THR A 67 -13.19 1.53 7.74
N ILE A 68 -12.59 0.38 7.44
CA ILE A 68 -11.49 0.28 6.46
C ILE A 68 -11.75 -0.86 5.48
N PRO A 69 -11.71 -0.59 4.16
CA PRO A 69 -12.14 -1.54 3.14
C PRO A 69 -11.03 -2.56 2.89
N PHE A 70 -10.89 -3.52 3.80
CA PHE A 70 -10.12 -4.74 3.61
C PHE A 70 -11.07 -5.93 3.54
N PRO A 71 -10.69 -7.01 2.83
CA PRO A 71 -9.39 -7.23 2.18
C PRO A 71 -9.31 -6.81 0.70
N TYR A 72 -8.10 -6.55 0.21
CA TYR A 72 -7.82 -6.38 -1.23
C TYR A 72 -7.51 -7.72 -1.89
N HIS A 73 -7.63 -7.79 -3.22
CA HIS A 73 -7.46 -9.04 -3.96
C HIS A 73 -6.42 -8.89 -5.08
N THR A 74 -5.47 -9.83 -5.14
CA THR A 74 -4.46 -9.93 -6.20
C THR A 74 -4.04 -11.38 -6.41
N SER A 75 -3.91 -11.82 -7.66
CA SER A 75 -3.52 -13.20 -8.00
C SER A 75 -4.32 -14.28 -7.24
N GLY A 76 -5.64 -14.07 -7.08
CA GLY A 76 -6.52 -15.00 -6.35
C GLY A 76 -6.39 -14.98 -4.82
N ARG A 77 -5.55 -14.11 -4.24
CA ARG A 77 -5.32 -14.03 -2.79
C ARG A 77 -5.94 -12.78 -2.18
N SER A 78 -6.44 -12.93 -0.96
CA SER A 78 -6.91 -11.87 -0.08
C SER A 78 -5.73 -11.30 0.71
N VAL A 79 -5.49 -10.00 0.61
CA VAL A 79 -4.30 -9.35 1.17
C VAL A 79 -4.62 -8.04 1.90
N MET A 80 -3.74 -7.67 2.82
CA MET A 80 -3.74 -6.40 3.57
C MET A 80 -2.36 -5.74 3.54
N PRO A 81 -2.24 -4.41 3.64
CA PRO A 81 -0.95 -3.72 3.67
C PRO A 81 -0.17 -4.04 4.95
N ALA A 82 1.14 -4.28 4.82
CA ALA A 82 1.98 -4.75 5.93
C ALA A 82 2.10 -3.78 7.12
N LEU A 83 1.98 -2.48 6.87
CA LEU A 83 2.11 -1.44 7.90
C LEU A 83 0.79 -0.96 8.51
N GLY A 84 -0.33 -1.57 8.10
CA GLY A 84 -1.63 -1.32 8.70
C GLY A 84 -2.11 0.14 8.64
N LEU A 85 -2.95 0.50 9.61
CA LEU A 85 -3.76 1.72 9.57
C LEU A 85 -2.98 2.98 9.92
N TYR A 86 -2.07 2.89 10.89
CA TYR A 86 -1.25 4.02 11.34
C TYR A 86 -0.43 4.61 10.19
N TRP A 87 0.15 3.73 9.37
CA TRP A 87 0.82 4.16 8.14
C TRP A 87 -0.17 4.65 7.09
N GLY A 88 -1.24 3.86 6.84
CA GLY A 88 -2.21 4.17 5.79
C GLY A 88 -2.94 5.52 5.96
N SER A 89 -3.20 5.96 7.20
CA SER A 89 -3.82 7.25 7.50
C SER A 89 -2.87 8.44 7.32
N SER A 90 -1.56 8.19 7.33
CA SER A 90 -0.53 9.23 7.26
C SER A 90 -0.18 9.63 5.84
N LEU A 91 -0.71 8.98 4.80
CA LEU A 91 -0.34 9.21 3.40
C LEU A 91 -1.33 10.13 2.69
N ASN A 92 -0.82 10.95 1.75
CA ASN A 92 -1.66 11.84 0.94
C ASN A 92 -2.38 11.10 -0.20
N LEU A 93 -1.77 10.03 -0.71
CA LEU A 93 -2.28 9.20 -1.81
C LEU A 93 -1.92 7.75 -1.51
N ARG A 94 -2.89 6.85 -1.65
CA ARG A 94 -2.68 5.40 -1.59
C ARG A 94 -3.17 4.77 -2.87
N ILE A 95 -2.27 4.04 -3.50
CA ILE A 95 -2.52 3.29 -4.73
C ILE A 95 -2.29 1.82 -4.43
N PHE A 96 -3.19 0.97 -4.93
CA PHE A 96 -3.03 -0.48 -4.92
C PHE A 96 -2.76 -0.98 -6.33
N LEU A 97 -1.74 -1.83 -6.45
CA LEU A 97 -1.42 -2.53 -7.68
C LEU A 97 -1.78 -4.01 -7.51
N SER A 98 -2.63 -4.53 -8.39
CA SER A 98 -3.01 -5.94 -8.41
C SER A 98 -2.67 -6.59 -9.75
N ARG A 99 -2.39 -7.89 -9.69
CA ARG A 99 -2.29 -8.74 -10.88
C ARG A 99 -3.57 -9.55 -11.03
N HIS A 100 -4.11 -9.56 -12.25
CA HIS A 100 -5.25 -10.38 -12.63
C HIS A 100 -4.84 -11.31 -13.78
N GLU A 101 -5.61 -12.39 -13.97
CA GLU A 101 -5.49 -13.21 -15.18
C GLU A 101 -5.92 -12.36 -16.39
N ALA A 102 -5.27 -12.59 -17.53
CA ALA A 102 -5.48 -11.78 -18.73
C ALA A 102 -6.92 -11.88 -19.19
N SER A 103 -7.57 -10.74 -19.43
CA SER A 103 -8.74 -10.69 -20.30
C SER A 103 -8.29 -10.98 -21.74
N ASP A 104 -9.16 -11.58 -22.56
CA ASP A 104 -8.88 -12.04 -23.94
C ASP A 104 -8.25 -10.98 -24.86
N HIS A 105 -8.28 -9.71 -24.47
CA HIS A 105 -7.79 -8.55 -25.21
C HIS A 105 -6.32 -8.17 -24.91
N LEU A 106 -5.70 -8.73 -23.86
CA LEU A 106 -4.33 -8.40 -23.46
C LEU A 106 -3.39 -9.61 -23.64
N LYS A 107 -2.32 -9.45 -24.43
CA LYS A 107 -1.26 -10.47 -24.62
C LYS A 107 -0.31 -10.54 -23.42
N GLY A 108 -0.83 -10.77 -22.21
CA GLY A 108 -0.03 -10.89 -20.99
C GLY A 108 -0.84 -10.64 -19.71
N PRO A 109 -0.27 -10.91 -18.53
CA PRO A 109 -0.96 -10.68 -17.26
C PRO A 109 -1.32 -9.21 -17.11
N ALA A 110 -2.62 -8.91 -17.11
CA ALA A 110 -3.14 -7.58 -16.89
C ALA A 110 -2.86 -7.16 -15.44
N ARG A 111 -2.23 -5.99 -15.27
CA ARG A 111 -2.10 -5.36 -13.96
C ARG A 111 -3.10 -4.23 -13.86
N ARG A 112 -3.60 -3.99 -12.65
CA ARG A 112 -4.55 -2.93 -12.37
C ARG A 112 -3.97 -2.01 -11.31
N LEU A 113 -4.07 -0.71 -11.57
CA LEU A 113 -3.80 0.34 -10.63
C LEU A 113 -5.13 0.88 -10.11
N GLN A 114 -5.30 0.95 -8.80
CA GLN A 114 -6.50 1.48 -8.16
C GLN A 114 -6.12 2.53 -7.13
N VAL A 115 -6.78 3.69 -7.18
CA VAL A 115 -6.71 4.70 -6.12
C VAL A 115 -7.54 4.20 -4.95
N LEU A 116 -6.91 4.01 -3.79
CA LEU A 116 -7.56 3.63 -2.53
C LEU A 116 -7.94 4.83 -1.69
N PHE A 117 -7.13 5.89 -1.76
CA PHE A 117 -7.33 7.12 -1.02
C PHE A 117 -6.57 8.27 -1.69
N ALA A 118 -7.23 9.41 -1.85
CA ALA A 118 -6.63 10.69 -2.13
C ALA A 118 -7.65 11.79 -1.78
N PRO A 119 -7.22 12.96 -1.28
CA PRO A 119 -8.15 14.05 -0.97
C PRO A 119 -8.80 14.64 -2.23
N ASN A 120 -8.08 14.65 -3.36
CA ASN A 120 -8.48 15.38 -4.55
C ASN A 120 -8.72 14.49 -5.79
N LEU A 121 -8.67 13.16 -5.64
CA LEU A 121 -8.81 12.23 -6.76
C LEU A 121 -9.92 11.22 -6.46
N PRO A 122 -10.85 10.98 -7.40
CA PRO A 122 -11.88 9.96 -7.23
C PRO A 122 -11.27 8.56 -7.13
N LEU A 123 -12.05 7.61 -6.60
CA LEU A 123 -11.69 6.19 -6.58
C LEU A 123 -11.75 5.63 -8.01
N VAL A 124 -10.67 5.81 -8.76
CA VAL A 124 -10.52 5.36 -10.15
C VAL A 124 -9.59 4.18 -10.26
N LYS A 125 -9.72 3.46 -11.38
CA LYS A 125 -8.91 2.30 -11.72
C LYS A 125 -8.45 2.40 -13.17
N CYS A 126 -7.24 1.97 -13.46
CA CYS A 126 -6.76 1.76 -14.83
C CYS A 126 -6.02 0.43 -14.93
N GLU A 127 -6.01 -0.14 -16.13
CA GLU A 127 -5.24 -1.34 -16.43
C GLU A 127 -3.94 -0.94 -17.12
N PHE A 128 -2.90 -1.74 -16.91
CA PHE A 128 -1.60 -1.54 -17.51
C PHE A 128 -0.90 -2.89 -17.71
N SER A 129 0.04 -2.90 -18.64
CA SER A 129 0.94 -4.02 -18.90
C SER A 129 2.38 -3.64 -18.53
N VAL A 130 3.22 -4.64 -18.31
CA VAL A 130 4.66 -4.42 -18.12
C VAL A 130 5.39 -5.41 -19.01
N ASP A 131 6.28 -4.88 -19.84
CA ASP A 131 7.16 -5.66 -20.70
C ASP A 131 8.63 -5.30 -20.43
N ASN A 132 9.53 -5.68 -21.34
CA ASN A 132 10.96 -5.41 -21.21
C ASN A 132 11.33 -3.91 -21.33
N TRP A 133 10.39 -3.06 -21.76
CA TRP A 133 10.59 -1.62 -21.95
C TRP A 133 9.93 -0.78 -20.85
N GLY A 134 9.17 -1.40 -19.95
CA GLY A 134 8.59 -0.75 -18.79
C GLY A 134 7.07 -0.90 -18.73
N VAL A 135 6.41 0.16 -18.23
CA VAL A 135 4.98 0.19 -17.92
C VAL A 135 4.21 0.86 -19.06
N HIS A 136 3.14 0.22 -19.56
CA HIS A 136 2.29 0.73 -20.64
C HIS A 136 0.82 0.65 -20.24
N ALA A 137 0.04 1.70 -20.53
CA ALA A 137 -1.40 1.77 -20.27
C ALA A 137 -2.20 1.65 -21.58
#